data_AF-A0A9X2HCZ2-F1
#
_entry.id   AF-A0A9X2HCZ2-F1
#
_cell.length_a   1.000
_cell.length_b   1.000
_cell.length_c   1.000
_cell.angle_alpha   90.00
_cell.angle_beta   90.00
_cell.angle_gamma   90.00
#
_symmetry.space_group_name_H-M   'P 1'
#
loop_
_entity.id
_entity.type
_entity.pdbx_description
1 polymer ?
#
loop_
_entity_poly.entity_id
_entity_poly.type
_entity_poly.pdbx_seq_one_letter_code
_entity_poly.pdbx_strand_id
1 'polypeptide(L)'
;MEVRSRSFIAQPAPQALTVALRFKGMSYRQLASATGVSKTTIGNLANGRASTCSPETAACIARGLGMAPGDLFVLKAIRAPETESEAA
;
A
#
# COMPACT_ATOMS: atom_id res chain seq x y z
N MET A 1 1.96 -14.37 -17.72
CA MET A 1 1.98 -14.93 -16.35
C MET A 1 0.89 -14.22 -15.56
N GLU A 2 -0.36 -14.68 -15.65
CA GLU A 2 -1.49 -14.07 -14.92
C GLU A 2 -1.48 -14.57 -13.47
N VAL A 3 -0.86 -13.78 -12.60
CA VAL A 3 -1.00 -13.95 -11.15
C VAL A 3 -2.47 -13.65 -10.83
N ARG A 4 -3.22 -14.66 -10.35
CA ARG A 4 -4.62 -14.47 -9.93
C ARG A 4 -4.67 -13.40 -8.83
N SER A 5 -5.01 -12.16 -9.20
CA SER A 5 -4.89 -10.94 -8.39
C SER A 5 -5.75 -10.88 -7.11
N ARG A 6 -6.47 -11.96 -6.78
CA ARG A 6 -7.39 -12.03 -5.63
C ARG A 6 -6.81 -12.77 -4.41
N SER A 7 -5.53 -13.12 -4.42
CA SER A 7 -4.88 -13.83 -3.31
C SER A 7 -3.98 -12.95 -2.45
N PHE A 8 -3.75 -11.68 -2.81
CA PHE A 8 -2.85 -10.79 -2.09
C PHE A 8 -3.47 -9.41 -1.83
N ILE A 9 -3.17 -8.85 -0.65
CA ILE A 9 -3.49 -7.49 -0.23
C ILE A 9 -2.21 -6.74 0.12
N ALA A 10 -2.22 -5.43 -0.04
CA ALA A 10 -1.17 -4.56 0.44
C ALA A 10 -1.67 -3.84 1.71
N GLN A 11 -0.93 -4.00 2.80
CA GLN A 11 -1.18 -3.27 4.04
C GLN A 11 -0.29 -2.01 4.05
N PRO A 12 -0.86 -0.79 4.10
CA PRO A 12 -0.07 0.42 4.21
C PRO A 12 0.61 0.52 5.58
N ALA A 13 1.76 1.18 5.62
CA ALA A 13 2.30 1.81 6.82
C ALA A 13 1.86 3.29 6.85
N PRO A 14 0.80 3.67 7.59
CA PRO A 14 0.19 5.00 7.50
C PRO A 14 1.18 6.13 7.83
N GLN A 15 2.03 5.91 8.83
CA GLN A 15 3.07 6.85 9.23
C GLN A 15 4.12 7.03 8.13
N ALA A 16 4.55 5.94 7.48
CA ALA A 16 5.53 6.00 6.38
C ALA A 16 4.99 6.79 5.18
N LEU A 17 3.72 6.57 4.81
CA LEU A 17 3.03 7.34 3.76
C LEU A 17 2.99 8.84 4.09
N THR A 18 2.64 9.18 5.33
CA THR A 18 2.57 10.58 5.77
C THR A 18 3.94 11.25 5.77
N VAL A 19 4.98 10.55 6.23
CA VAL A 19 6.37 11.04 6.21
C VAL A 19 6.86 11.22 4.78
N ALA A 20 6.62 10.25 3.90
CA ALA A 20 7.02 10.32 2.49
C ALA A 20 6.37 11.51 1.77
N LEU A 21 5.07 11.74 1.99
CA LEU A 21 4.37 12.90 1.43
C LEU A 21 4.95 14.23 1.91
N ARG A 22 5.22 14.35 3.21
CA ARG A 22 5.85 15.56 3.78
C ARG A 22 7.26 15.76 3.24
N PHE A 23 8.06 14.70 3.17
CA PHE A 23 9.42 14.73 2.65
C PHE A 23 9.45 15.17 1.18
N LYS A 24 8.49 14.72 0.38
CA LYS A 24 8.33 15.13 -1.04
C LYS A 24 7.62 16.47 -1.23
N GLY A 25 7.11 17.10 -0.17
CA GLY A 25 6.29 18.32 -0.26
C GLY A 25 5.01 18.12 -1.08
N MET A 26 4.49 16.90 -1.18
CA MET A 26 3.30 16.59 -1.97
C MET A 26 2.03 16.61 -1.12
N SER A 27 0.98 17.20 -1.66
CA SER A 27 -0.39 17.04 -1.15
C SER A 27 -1.04 15.74 -1.63
N TYR A 28 -2.05 15.26 -0.91
CA TYR A 28 -2.86 14.12 -1.36
C TYR A 28 -3.49 14.33 -2.74
N ARG A 29 -3.80 15.59 -3.11
CA ARG A 29 -4.39 15.91 -4.42
C ARG A 29 -3.37 15.76 -5.55
N GLN A 30 -2.13 16.21 -5.33
CA GLN A 30 -1.05 16.04 -6.30
C GLN A 30 -0.72 14.55 -6.48
N LEU A 31 -0.64 13.80 -5.37
CA LEU A 31 -0.40 12.36 -5.45
C LEU A 31 -1.54 11.62 -6.17
N ALA A 32 -2.79 12.00 -5.92
CA ALA A 32 -3.95 11.44 -6.64
C ALA A 32 -3.85 11.70 -8.15
N SER A 33 -3.49 12.92 -8.53
CA SER A 33 -3.31 13.28 -9.95
C SER A 33 -2.17 12.53 -10.62
N ALA A 34 -1.08 12.26 -9.88
CA ALA A 34 0.09 11.56 -10.41
C ALA A 34 -0.12 10.05 -10.55
N THR A 35 -0.98 9.46 -9.71
CA THR A 35 -1.13 8.00 -9.59
C THR A 35 -2.45 7.48 -10.13
N GLY A 36 -3.42 8.36 -10.39
CA GLY A 36 -4.79 7.99 -10.77
C GLY A 36 -5.62 7.41 -9.62
N VAL A 37 -5.03 7.28 -8.41
CA VAL A 37 -5.73 6.80 -7.23
C VAL A 37 -6.52 7.95 -6.61
N SER A 38 -7.75 7.69 -6.16
CA SER A 38 -8.58 8.75 -5.59
C SER A 38 -7.92 9.38 -4.34
N LYS A 39 -8.05 10.71 -4.21
CA LYS A 39 -7.58 11.45 -3.02
C LYS A 39 -8.14 10.84 -1.73
N THR A 40 -9.40 10.43 -1.74
CA THR A 40 -10.08 9.81 -0.59
C THR A 40 -9.41 8.49 -0.22
N THR A 41 -9.10 7.63 -1.19
CA THR A 41 -8.37 6.37 -0.96
C THR A 41 -7.01 6.64 -0.33
N ILE A 42 -6.22 7.55 -0.90
CA ILE A 42 -4.90 7.92 -0.36
C ILE A 42 -5.03 8.45 1.08
N GLY A 43 -5.98 9.35 1.32
CA GLY A 43 -6.22 9.92 2.64
C GLY A 43 -6.68 8.87 3.66
N ASN A 44 -7.50 7.90 3.26
CA ASN A 44 -7.91 6.82 4.13
C ASN A 44 -6.73 5.90 4.50
N LEU A 45 -5.82 5.62 3.56
CA LEU A 45 -4.62 4.81 3.82
C LEU A 45 -3.62 5.56 4.72
N ALA A 46 -3.34 6.83 4.43
CA ALA A 46 -2.37 7.64 5.18
C ALA A 46 -2.83 7.94 6.62
N ASN A 47 -4.13 8.10 6.84
CA ASN A 47 -4.69 8.31 8.18
C ASN A 47 -5.07 7.00 8.91
N GLY A 48 -4.79 5.83 8.31
CA GLY A 48 -5.10 4.53 8.90
C GLY A 48 -6.59 4.18 8.98
N ARG A 49 -7.48 4.92 8.29
CA ARG A 49 -8.91 4.59 8.18
C ARG A 49 -9.16 3.37 7.29
N ALA A 50 -8.27 3.13 6.34
CA ALA A 50 -8.22 1.90 5.54
C ALA A 50 -6.96 1.12 5.90
N SER A 51 -7.13 -0.14 6.27
CA SER A 51 -6.04 -1.03 6.69
C SER A 51 -5.45 -1.86 5.55
N THR A 52 -6.09 -1.88 4.37
CA THR A 52 -5.66 -2.67 3.21
C THR A 52 -6.04 -2.02 1.89
N CYS A 53 -5.27 -2.27 0.83
CA CYS A 53 -5.63 -1.97 -0.55
C CYS A 53 -5.13 -3.09 -1.50
N SER A 54 -5.46 -2.98 -2.79
CA SER A 54 -4.90 -3.91 -3.79
C SER A 54 -3.40 -3.67 -3.97
N PRO A 55 -2.60 -4.71 -4.28
CA PRO A 55 -1.18 -4.56 -4.60
C PRO A 55 -0.91 -3.57 -5.74
N GLU A 56 -1.82 -3.52 -6.71
CA GLU A 56 -1.77 -2.56 -7.83
C GLU A 56 -1.90 -1.11 -7.35
N THR A 57 -2.84 -0.85 -6.43
CA THR A 57 -3.00 0.49 -5.83
C THR A 57 -1.76 0.90 -5.05
N ALA A 58 -1.19 -0.03 -4.28
CA ALA A 58 0.05 0.21 -3.55
C ALA A 58 1.22 0.53 -4.49
N ALA A 59 1.36 -0.21 -5.59
CA ALA A 59 2.39 0.03 -6.59
C ALA A 59 2.23 1.41 -7.26
N CYS A 60 1.01 1.83 -7.59
CA CYS A 60 0.75 3.16 -8.14
C CYS A 60 1.12 4.27 -7.16
N ILE A 61 0.71 4.14 -5.88
CA ILE A 61 1.05 5.13 -4.83
C ILE A 61 2.56 5.23 -4.64
N ALA A 62 3.26 4.11 -4.51
CA ALA A 62 4.71 4.09 -4.33
C ALA A 62 5.44 4.71 -5.53
N ARG A 63 4.99 4.41 -6.76
CA ARG A 63 5.52 5.03 -7.99
C ARG A 63 5.31 6.54 -8.00
N GLY A 64 4.15 7.03 -7.58
CA GLY A 64 3.87 8.47 -7.48
C GLY A 64 4.77 9.19 -6.47
N LEU A 65 5.24 8.49 -5.45
CA LEU A 65 6.21 9.00 -4.47
C LEU A 65 7.67 8.76 -4.89
N GLY A 66 7.90 8.00 -5.97
CA GLY A 66 9.24 7.60 -6.41
C GLY A 66 9.95 6.67 -5.42
N MET A 67 9.19 5.77 -4.79
CA MET A 67 9.67 4.82 -3.78
C MET A 67 9.34 3.38 -4.19
N ALA A 68 10.01 2.40 -3.58
CA ALA A 68 9.63 1.01 -3.79
C ALA A 68 8.32 0.70 -3.00
N PRO A 69 7.44 -0.17 -3.52
CA PRO A 69 6.23 -0.55 -2.79
C PRO A 69 6.50 -1.11 -1.39
N GLY A 70 7.61 -1.84 -1.22
CA GLY A 70 8.01 -2.42 0.07
C GLY A 70 8.39 -1.41 1.15
N ASP A 71 8.72 -0.17 0.78
CA ASP A 71 9.06 0.89 1.75
C ASP A 71 7.81 1.47 2.42
N LEU A 72 6.65 1.35 1.77
CA LEU A 72 5.38 1.98 2.17
C LEU A 72 4.28 0.97 2.47
N PHE A 73 4.38 -0.24 1.93
CA PHE A 73 3.36 -1.27 2.01
C PHE A 73 3.97 -2.64 2.27
N VAL A 74 3.27 -3.45 3.05
CA VAL A 74 3.59 -4.87 3.26
C VAL A 74 2.62 -5.70 2.45
N LEU A 75 3.15 -6.53 1.54
CA LEU A 75 2.35 -7.48 0.77
C LEU A 75 1.98 -8.67 1.66
N LYS A 76 0.69 -9.00 1.76
CA LYS A 76 0.18 -10.14 2.53
C LYS A 76 -0.71 -11.03 1.67
N ALA A 77 -0.60 -12.34 1.85
CA ALA A 77 -1.53 -13.29 1.24
C ALA A 77 -2.85 -13.32 2.02
N ILE A 78 -3.98 -13.43 1.31
CA ILE A 78 -5.34 -13.54 1.89
C ILE A 78 -5.58 -14.94 2.45
N ARG A 79 -4.90 -15.97 1.92
CA ARG A 79 -4.84 -17.30 2.54
C ARG A 79 -3.56 -17.40 3.33
N ALA A 80 -3.69 -17.66 4.63
CA ALA A 80 -2.55 -18.01 5.47
C ALA A 80 -1.88 -19.29 4.94
N PRO A 81 -0.56 -19.43 5.02
CA PRO A 81 0.03 -20.75 5.09
C PRO A 81 -0.42 -21.37 6.42
N GLU A 82 -1.32 -22.35 6.36
CA GLU A 82 -1.35 -23.40 7.37
C GLU A 82 -0.10 -24.27 7.15
N THR A 83 1.01 -23.90 7.76
CA THR A 83 2.22 -24.72 8.01
C THR A 83 3.23 -23.81 8.72
N GLU A 84 3.79 -24.10 9.90
CA GLU A 84 4.13 -25.34 10.61
C GLU A 84 4.17 -24.99 12.13
N SER A 85 3.54 -25.78 12.99
CA SER A 85 4.19 -26.87 13.73
C SER A 85 5.34 -26.39 14.63
N GLU A 86 4.98 -25.85 15.80
CA GLU A 86 5.89 -25.87 16.95
C GLU A 86 5.91 -27.30 17.50
N ALA A 87 6.92 -28.06 17.06
CA ALA A 87 7.28 -29.33 17.69
C ALA A 87 7.85 -29.02 19.08
N ALA A 88 7.19 -29.55 20.12
CA ALA A 88 7.72 -29.66 21.48
C ALA A 88 7.28 -30.99 22.08
#